data_AF-A0A2J7Z9G8-F1
#
_entry.id   AF-A0A2J7Z9G8-F1
#
_cell.length_a   1.000
_cell.length_b   1.000
_cell.length_c   1.000
_cell.angle_alpha   90.00
_cell.angle_beta   90.00
_cell.angle_gamma   90.00
#
_symmetry.space_group_name_H-M   'P 1'
#
loop_
_entity.id
_entity.type
_entity.pdbx_description
1 polymer ?
#
loop_
_entity_poly.entity_id
_entity_poly.type
_entity_poly.pdbx_seq_one_letter_code
_entity_poly.pdbx_strand_id
1 'polypeptide(L)'
;MTSPTRDSASTPGTAADSTPPPGCPAHTGHSGHPGHSGYPGHSGHSGETPAGERLESLHCPEFAADPAATYARLRAHGHIAPAELSPGVPVSLVTSYQTALDILRSPETFSKDARHWQALADGTVPMDNPVVPMMMYRPNALCSDGEEHFRLRSAISDTLDRLDIHALRRYVERSADFLIDLFGPRGEADLLKEYSARLPLLVFNQLFGCPPELSDKLVRSLSALFDIAEDSEQANVLLAETLFELVALKRAEPGPDMTSWLIAHPAELTDEEMVHQIVVLVGAGTQPLQNLICNGLLLLLSDERFAGDLAGGTMLIGDALNEVLWKDPPLANFCIHYPRHDTTVDGHRLPKGEPVVISLAAANNDPYLLANRRGNRAHLAWSAGPHTCPGKDPAQVIASVAVEKLLDRLPDVELAVPAERLEWRPGPFHRALAALPVRFPRTAAKSDEALAEMAAAASATIAGAVGTAPKAAGEDAAAHEGRADAAPSPEPSPEPPLEPSPEPSPEPSPEPSPEPSPEPPLEPPLEPSPEPSPEPSPEPSSERSPGAELAVVEPEPGPEHEARRRWWKSLAQWWRRG
;
A
#
# COMPACT_ATOMS: atom_id res chain seq x y z
N MET A 1 -13.48 -3.60 -53.58
CA MET A 1 -14.38 -3.02 -54.61
C MET A 1 -15.80 -3.49 -54.31
N THR A 2 -16.70 -2.52 -54.15
CA THR A 2 -18.18 -2.57 -54.22
C THR A 2 -18.99 -3.39 -53.20
N SER A 3 -19.57 -2.65 -52.25
CA SER A 3 -20.89 -2.86 -51.62
C SER A 3 -22.04 -2.95 -52.64
N PRO A 4 -23.27 -3.26 -52.17
CA PRO A 4 -24.37 -2.27 -52.22
C PRO A 4 -25.22 -2.26 -50.92
N THR A 5 -25.50 -1.12 -50.25
CA THR A 5 -26.58 -0.10 -50.45
C THR A 5 -27.99 -0.70 -50.58
N ARG A 6 -28.92 -0.64 -49.60
CA ARG A 6 -29.70 0.44 -48.94
C ARG A 6 -30.88 1.01 -49.76
N ASP A 7 -31.99 1.22 -49.03
CA ASP A 7 -33.20 2.03 -49.29
C ASP A 7 -34.31 1.35 -50.16
N SER A 8 -35.62 1.52 -49.94
CA SER A 8 -36.38 2.65 -49.38
C SER A 8 -37.83 2.25 -49.00
N ALA A 9 -38.43 3.03 -48.08
CA ALA A 9 -39.81 3.62 -48.15
C ALA A 9 -41.05 2.70 -47.99
N SER A 10 -42.19 3.07 -47.38
CA SER A 10 -42.69 4.24 -46.64
C SER A 10 -44.06 3.89 -46.00
N THR A 11 -44.36 4.53 -44.87
CA THR A 11 -45.62 4.74 -44.09
C THR A 11 -46.81 5.32 -44.92
N PRO A 12 -48.04 5.64 -44.41
CA PRO A 12 -48.49 5.93 -43.03
C PRO A 12 -49.94 5.47 -42.63
N GLY A 13 -50.38 5.75 -41.39
CA GLY A 13 -51.81 5.68 -41.04
C GLY A 13 -52.22 5.85 -39.57
N THR A 14 -52.05 7.07 -39.03
CA THR A 14 -52.91 7.77 -38.04
C THR A 14 -53.17 7.23 -36.63
N ALA A 15 -52.84 8.09 -35.66
CA ALA A 15 -53.18 8.09 -34.24
C ALA A 15 -54.59 8.65 -33.95
N ALA A 16 -55.20 8.28 -32.82
CA ALA A 16 -55.42 9.18 -31.67
C ALA A 16 -56.40 8.60 -30.62
N ASP A 17 -56.09 8.96 -29.37
CA ASP A 17 -56.98 9.25 -28.23
C ASP A 17 -57.39 8.21 -27.16
N SER A 18 -56.67 8.33 -26.03
CA SER A 18 -57.14 8.72 -24.66
C SER A 18 -58.02 7.79 -23.80
N THR A 19 -57.43 7.23 -22.72
CA THR A 19 -57.72 7.58 -21.30
C THR A 19 -56.83 6.81 -20.28
N PRO A 20 -56.54 7.35 -19.06
CA PRO A 20 -55.51 6.89 -18.10
C PRO A 20 -56.07 6.08 -16.89
N PRO A 21 -55.22 5.55 -15.96
CA PRO A 21 -55.57 4.45 -15.03
C PRO A 21 -56.05 4.93 -13.64
N PRO A 22 -56.68 4.05 -12.82
CA PRO A 22 -57.03 4.36 -11.42
C PRO A 22 -55.99 3.82 -10.41
N GLY A 23 -55.69 4.57 -9.33
CA GLY A 23 -55.04 3.95 -8.16
C GLY A 23 -54.45 4.76 -6.99
N CYS A 24 -54.21 6.08 -7.07
CA CYS A 24 -53.69 6.85 -5.92
C CYS A 24 -54.80 7.37 -4.99
N PRO A 25 -54.66 7.26 -3.65
CA PRO A 25 -55.45 8.02 -2.70
C PRO A 25 -54.64 9.20 -2.13
N ALA A 26 -54.93 10.40 -2.62
CA ALA A 26 -54.75 11.63 -1.86
C ALA A 26 -55.93 12.54 -2.22
N HIS A 27 -56.73 12.94 -1.24
CA HIS A 27 -57.31 14.29 -1.09
C HIS A 27 -58.34 14.28 0.06
N THR A 28 -57.95 14.87 1.19
CA THR A 28 -58.81 15.79 1.92
C THR A 28 -57.93 16.97 2.32
N GLY A 29 -58.16 18.12 1.68
CA GLY A 29 -57.52 19.37 2.05
C GLY A 29 -58.37 20.18 3.04
N HIS A 30 -57.73 21.12 3.73
CA HIS A 30 -58.25 22.49 3.88
C HIS A 30 -57.14 23.47 4.29
N SER A 31 -57.34 24.69 3.83
CA SER A 31 -56.51 25.90 3.77
C SER A 31 -56.17 26.59 5.10
N GLY A 32 -55.03 27.31 5.12
CA GLY A 32 -54.77 28.45 6.01
C GLY A 32 -53.30 28.95 6.02
N HIS A 33 -53.04 30.17 5.52
CA HIS A 33 -51.79 30.95 5.65
C HIS A 33 -52.02 32.12 6.64
N PRO A 34 -51.00 32.89 7.09
CA PRO A 34 -49.65 32.55 7.54
C PRO A 34 -49.37 33.13 8.97
N GLY A 35 -48.36 32.63 9.69
CA GLY A 35 -47.99 33.15 11.01
C GLY A 35 -46.51 32.93 11.36
N HIS A 36 -45.82 34.03 11.64
CA HIS A 36 -44.46 34.10 12.17
C HIS A 36 -44.31 33.41 13.54
N SER A 37 -43.05 33.12 13.89
CA SER A 37 -42.49 32.89 15.23
C SER A 37 -42.53 31.45 15.76
N GLY A 38 -41.33 30.88 15.95
CA GLY A 38 -41.10 29.81 16.93
C GLY A 38 -39.98 28.87 16.54
N TYR A 39 -38.78 29.08 17.08
CA TYR A 39 -37.80 28.01 17.26
C TYR A 39 -38.43 26.87 18.10
N PRO A 40 -38.14 25.60 17.75
CA PRO A 40 -37.89 24.57 18.76
C PRO A 40 -36.46 24.05 18.52
N GLY A 41 -35.57 24.07 19.52
CA GLY A 41 -35.73 23.27 20.71
C GLY A 41 -34.89 22.01 20.51
N HIS A 42 -33.63 22.08 20.92
CA HIS A 42 -32.73 20.93 21.00
C HIS A 42 -33.39 19.79 21.78
N SER A 43 -33.59 18.65 21.12
CA SER A 43 -33.77 17.37 21.77
C SER A 43 -32.85 16.36 21.10
N GLY A 44 -31.93 15.80 21.87
CA GLY A 44 -30.92 14.88 21.40
C GLY A 44 -31.53 13.66 20.72
N HIS A 45 -31.14 13.45 19.47
CA HIS A 45 -31.20 12.13 18.86
C HIS A 45 -29.82 11.49 19.04
N SER A 46 -29.79 10.52 19.95
CA SER A 46 -28.86 9.41 19.89
C SER A 46 -28.80 8.89 18.46
N GLY A 47 -27.59 8.83 17.89
CA GLY A 47 -27.34 8.25 16.59
C GLY A 47 -27.64 6.76 16.62
N GLU A 48 -28.89 6.39 16.37
CA GLU A 48 -29.25 5.08 15.86
C GLU A 48 -29.20 5.17 14.33
N THR A 49 -28.28 4.42 13.73
CA THR A 49 -28.34 4.06 12.32
C THR A 49 -29.75 3.51 12.04
N PRO A 50 -30.45 3.91 10.95
CA PRO A 50 -31.79 3.40 10.69
C PRO A 50 -31.75 1.86 10.67
N ALA A 51 -32.47 1.24 11.60
CA ALA A 51 -32.58 -0.21 11.67
C ALA A 51 -33.19 -0.74 10.36
N GLY A 52 -32.36 -1.29 9.48
CA GLY A 52 -32.78 -1.95 8.25
C GLY A 52 -31.99 -1.61 6.97
N GLU A 53 -31.05 -0.66 6.99
CA GLU A 53 -30.19 -0.44 5.82
C GLU A 53 -29.16 -1.56 5.69
N ARG A 54 -29.27 -2.33 4.60
CA ARG A 54 -28.31 -3.38 4.25
C ARG A 54 -26.99 -2.72 3.85
N LEU A 55 -25.94 -2.97 4.62
CA LEU A 55 -24.58 -2.54 4.29
C LEU A 55 -24.14 -3.13 2.94
N GLU A 56 -23.46 -2.31 2.12
CA GLU A 56 -22.83 -2.79 0.89
C GLU A 56 -21.61 -3.65 1.26
N SER A 57 -21.64 -4.93 0.86
CA SER A 57 -20.58 -5.89 1.14
C SER A 57 -19.42 -5.70 0.17
N LEU A 58 -18.21 -5.55 0.71
CA LEU A 58 -16.96 -5.43 -0.05
C LEU A 58 -16.20 -6.76 -0.18
N HIS A 59 -16.71 -7.86 0.38
CA HIS A 59 -16.01 -9.15 0.40
C HIS A 59 -16.64 -10.22 -0.51
N CYS A 60 -17.69 -9.85 -1.26
CA CYS A 60 -18.45 -10.79 -2.06
C CYS A 60 -17.93 -10.90 -3.51
N PRO A 61 -18.18 -12.02 -4.21
CA PRO A 61 -17.81 -12.19 -5.61
C PRO A 61 -18.37 -11.10 -6.54
N GLU A 62 -19.57 -10.57 -6.25
CA GLU A 62 -20.20 -9.52 -7.05
C GLU A 62 -19.41 -8.21 -6.99
N PHE A 63 -18.88 -7.85 -5.81
CA PHE A 63 -17.99 -6.70 -5.67
C PHE A 63 -16.69 -6.90 -6.44
N ALA A 64 -16.10 -8.10 -6.37
CA ALA A 64 -14.87 -8.40 -7.09
C ALA A 64 -15.06 -8.39 -8.62
N ALA A 65 -16.21 -8.83 -9.13
CA ALA A 65 -16.53 -8.83 -10.55
C ALA A 65 -16.79 -7.41 -11.09
N ASP A 66 -17.55 -6.59 -10.36
CA ASP A 66 -17.89 -5.21 -10.77
C ASP A 66 -17.83 -4.23 -9.57
N PRO A 67 -16.62 -3.81 -9.18
CA PRO A 67 -16.45 -2.85 -8.09
C PRO A 67 -17.01 -1.47 -8.46
N ALA A 68 -17.03 -1.11 -9.75
CA ALA A 68 -17.53 0.18 -10.22
C ALA A 68 -19.01 0.36 -9.94
N ALA A 69 -19.83 -0.67 -10.19
CA ALA A 69 -21.26 -0.65 -9.83
C ALA A 69 -21.47 -0.51 -8.31
N THR A 70 -20.65 -1.17 -7.50
CA THR A 70 -20.73 -1.08 -6.04
C THR A 70 -20.34 0.31 -5.55
N TYR A 71 -19.25 0.88 -6.05
CA TYR A 71 -18.87 2.26 -5.72
C TYR A 71 -19.88 3.29 -6.20
N ALA A 72 -20.59 3.05 -7.31
CA ALA A 72 -21.67 3.92 -7.74
C ALA A 72 -22.84 3.93 -6.75
N ARG A 73 -23.21 2.77 -6.19
CA ARG A 73 -24.25 2.68 -5.13
C ARG A 73 -23.79 3.33 -3.82
N LEU A 74 -22.53 3.11 -3.43
CA LEU A 74 -21.95 3.74 -2.23
C LEU A 74 -21.95 5.26 -2.35
N ARG A 75 -21.53 5.83 -3.50
CA ARG A 75 -21.55 7.28 -3.74
C ARG A 75 -22.94 7.91 -3.68
N ALA A 76 -24.01 7.14 -3.86
CA ALA A 76 -25.37 7.67 -3.68
C ALA A 76 -25.67 8.07 -2.22
N HIS A 77 -24.87 7.62 -1.25
CA HIS A 77 -24.95 8.00 0.16
C HIS A 77 -24.17 9.29 0.49
N GLY A 78 -23.41 9.84 -0.46
CA GLY A 78 -22.54 11.01 -0.25
C GLY A 78 -21.05 10.65 -0.38
N HIS A 79 -20.19 11.46 0.25
CA HIS A 79 -18.74 11.28 0.17
C HIS A 79 -18.23 10.13 1.05
N ILE A 80 -18.98 9.81 2.10
CA ILE A 80 -18.73 8.70 3.01
C ILE A 80 -19.97 7.82 3.06
N ALA A 81 -19.80 6.51 2.92
CA ALA A 81 -20.90 5.56 2.84
C ALA A 81 -20.70 4.38 3.80
N PRO A 82 -21.78 3.85 4.41
CA PRO A 82 -21.67 2.66 5.25
C PRO A 82 -21.41 1.43 4.38
N ALA A 83 -20.42 0.62 4.76
CA ALA A 83 -20.04 -0.61 4.06
C ALA A 83 -19.66 -1.72 5.05
N GLU A 84 -19.48 -2.94 4.54
CA GLU A 84 -19.05 -4.08 5.33
C GLU A 84 -17.80 -4.74 4.73
N LEU A 85 -16.69 -4.75 5.48
CA LEU A 85 -15.42 -5.35 5.02
C LEU A 85 -15.45 -6.89 5.06
N SER A 86 -16.16 -7.46 6.03
CA SER A 86 -16.39 -8.89 6.18
C SER A 86 -17.63 -9.08 7.05
N PRO A 87 -18.25 -10.27 7.09
CA PRO A 87 -19.46 -10.48 7.88
C PRO A 87 -19.29 -10.00 9.32
N GLY A 88 -20.11 -9.02 9.72
CA GLY A 88 -20.09 -8.43 11.07
C GLY A 88 -19.06 -7.32 11.31
N VAL A 89 -18.37 -6.83 10.26
CA VAL A 89 -17.39 -5.74 10.37
C VAL A 89 -17.85 -4.52 9.55
N PRO A 90 -18.72 -3.66 10.13
CA PRO A 90 -19.15 -2.42 9.51
C PRO A 90 -18.03 -1.38 9.51
N VAL A 91 -17.99 -0.55 8.46
CA VAL A 91 -17.04 0.56 8.32
C VAL A 91 -17.69 1.78 7.68
N SER A 92 -17.10 2.95 7.93
CA SER A 92 -17.32 4.15 7.13
C SER A 92 -16.36 4.16 5.94
N LEU A 93 -16.86 3.94 4.72
CA LEU A 93 -16.05 3.92 3.51
C LEU A 93 -16.03 5.30 2.84
N VAL A 94 -14.85 5.89 2.71
CA VAL A 94 -14.64 7.18 2.03
C VAL A 94 -14.48 6.93 0.53
N THR A 95 -15.32 7.59 -0.27
CA THR A 95 -15.37 7.40 -1.73
C THR A 95 -15.00 8.64 -2.53
N SER A 96 -14.98 9.83 -1.91
CA SER A 96 -14.52 11.06 -2.56
C SER A 96 -13.03 11.28 -2.34
N TYR A 97 -12.38 11.82 -3.37
CA TYR A 97 -10.95 12.12 -3.36
C TYR A 97 -10.56 13.23 -2.38
N GLN A 98 -11.35 14.31 -2.31
CA GLN A 98 -11.02 15.44 -1.43
C GLN A 98 -11.15 15.02 0.04
N THR A 99 -12.26 14.36 0.39
CA THR A 99 -12.49 13.79 1.72
C THR A 99 -11.39 12.80 2.11
N ALA A 100 -10.95 11.96 1.16
CA ALA A 100 -9.84 11.04 1.38
C ALA A 100 -8.55 11.80 1.70
N LEU A 101 -8.21 12.86 0.96
CA LEU A 101 -7.04 13.69 1.24
C LEU A 101 -7.12 14.37 2.60
N ASP A 102 -8.28 14.90 2.97
CA ASP A 102 -8.47 15.59 4.25
C ASP A 102 -8.23 14.63 5.41
N ILE A 103 -8.78 13.42 5.35
CA ILE A 103 -8.55 12.38 6.38
C ILE A 103 -7.08 11.93 6.40
N LEU A 104 -6.50 11.63 5.23
CA LEU A 104 -5.13 11.13 5.12
C LEU A 104 -4.06 12.14 5.60
N ARG A 105 -4.40 13.44 5.62
CA ARG A 105 -3.51 14.53 6.04
C ARG A 105 -3.75 15.03 7.46
N SER A 106 -4.68 14.42 8.20
CA SER A 106 -5.07 14.83 9.55
C SER A 106 -4.72 13.76 10.62
N PRO A 107 -3.43 13.44 10.83
CA PRO A 107 -3.00 12.42 11.81
C PRO A 107 -3.35 12.77 13.27
N GLU A 108 -3.57 14.05 13.57
CA GLU A 108 -4.05 14.53 14.86
C GLU A 108 -5.50 14.12 15.14
N THR A 109 -6.31 13.96 14.10
CA THR A 109 -7.73 13.59 14.21
C THR A 109 -7.94 12.09 13.94
N PHE A 110 -7.22 11.55 12.95
CA PHE A 110 -7.37 10.20 12.44
C PHE A 110 -6.10 9.37 12.69
N SER A 111 -6.21 8.42 13.60
CA SER A 111 -5.11 7.57 14.04
C SER A 111 -4.96 6.32 13.17
N LYS A 112 -3.73 5.84 12.99
CA LYS A 112 -3.45 4.50 12.43
C LYS A 112 -3.49 3.39 13.48
N ASP A 113 -3.59 3.74 14.76
CA ASP A 113 -3.53 2.81 15.87
C ASP A 113 -4.87 2.07 16.07
N ALA A 114 -4.87 0.81 15.67
CA ALA A 114 -6.03 -0.07 15.79
C ALA A 114 -6.40 -0.43 17.23
N ARG A 115 -5.59 -0.08 18.24
CA ARG A 115 -5.99 -0.19 19.65
C ARG A 115 -7.17 0.72 20.01
N HIS A 116 -7.51 1.68 19.14
CA HIS A 116 -8.71 2.49 19.25
C HIS A 116 -9.99 1.76 18.79
N TRP A 117 -9.87 0.62 18.10
CA TRP A 117 -11.01 -0.13 17.57
C TRP A 117 -11.76 -0.88 18.66
N GLN A 118 -12.82 -0.27 19.18
CA GLN A 118 -13.56 -0.79 20.33
C GLN A 118 -14.17 -2.17 20.09
N ALA A 119 -14.74 -2.39 18.90
CA ALA A 119 -15.38 -3.66 18.56
C ALA A 119 -14.39 -4.84 18.53
N LEU A 120 -13.11 -4.59 18.24
CA LEU A 120 -12.08 -5.62 18.39
C LEU A 120 -11.73 -5.82 19.87
N ALA A 121 -11.50 -4.72 20.60
CA ALA A 121 -11.09 -4.74 21.99
C ALA A 121 -12.12 -5.40 22.94
N ASP A 122 -13.42 -5.28 22.65
CA ASP A 122 -14.50 -5.88 23.44
C ASP A 122 -14.95 -7.26 22.92
N GLY A 123 -14.37 -7.75 21.82
CA GLY A 123 -14.66 -9.04 21.22
C GLY A 123 -15.94 -9.09 20.37
N THR A 124 -16.58 -7.96 20.09
CA THR A 124 -17.71 -7.87 19.13
C THR A 124 -17.29 -8.34 17.75
N VAL A 125 -16.08 -7.98 17.31
CA VAL A 125 -15.40 -8.54 16.14
C VAL A 125 -14.49 -9.66 16.63
N PRO A 126 -14.77 -10.92 16.26
CA PRO A 126 -13.93 -12.06 16.64
C PRO A 126 -12.53 -11.95 16.04
N MET A 127 -11.57 -12.55 16.74
CA MET A 127 -10.16 -12.50 16.35
C MET A 127 -9.76 -13.36 15.18
N ASP A 128 -10.51 -14.41 14.96
CA ASP A 128 -10.42 -15.26 13.79
C ASP A 128 -11.15 -14.65 12.58
N ASN A 129 -11.71 -13.44 12.71
CA ASN A 129 -12.32 -12.76 11.58
C ASN A 129 -11.26 -12.48 10.47
N PRO A 130 -11.53 -12.79 9.19
CA PRO A 130 -10.56 -12.70 8.11
C PRO A 130 -9.93 -11.33 7.87
N VAL A 131 -10.55 -10.23 8.31
CA VAL A 131 -9.98 -8.87 8.11
C VAL A 131 -9.05 -8.44 9.23
N VAL A 132 -9.10 -9.09 10.40
CA VAL A 132 -8.31 -8.72 11.58
C VAL A 132 -6.81 -8.75 11.31
N PRO A 133 -6.22 -9.75 10.63
CA PRO A 133 -4.78 -9.74 10.32
C PRO A 133 -4.30 -8.51 9.53
N MET A 134 -5.19 -7.90 8.73
CA MET A 134 -4.90 -6.70 7.94
C MET A 134 -5.14 -5.39 8.69
N MET A 135 -5.90 -5.41 9.78
CA MET A 135 -6.38 -4.23 10.49
C MET A 135 -5.80 -4.06 11.90
N MET A 136 -5.37 -5.15 12.53
CA MET A 136 -4.94 -5.14 13.92
C MET A 136 -3.58 -4.47 14.12
N TYR A 137 -3.36 -3.99 15.34
CA TYR A 137 -2.14 -3.27 15.70
C TYR A 137 -0.89 -4.17 15.62
N ARG A 138 0.20 -3.60 15.11
CA ARG A 138 1.55 -4.17 15.10
C ARG A 138 2.54 -3.05 15.44
N PRO A 139 3.64 -3.32 16.16
CA PRO A 139 4.62 -2.28 16.49
C PRO A 139 5.50 -1.95 15.26
N ASN A 140 4.90 -1.28 14.27
CA ASN A 140 5.56 -0.85 13.05
C ASN A 140 5.04 0.48 12.53
N ALA A 141 5.78 1.06 11.58
CA ALA A 141 5.46 2.36 11.00
C ALA A 141 4.09 2.44 10.31
N LEU A 142 3.43 1.32 9.96
CA LEU A 142 2.10 1.35 9.34
C LEU A 142 0.97 1.58 10.37
N CYS A 143 1.19 1.17 11.62
CA CYS A 143 0.18 1.16 12.69
C CYS A 143 0.47 2.17 13.82
N SER A 144 1.60 2.84 13.79
CA SER A 144 1.98 3.88 14.76
C SER A 144 1.62 5.28 14.26
N ASP A 145 1.55 6.25 15.18
CA ASP A 145 1.39 7.68 14.88
C ASP A 145 2.49 8.52 15.56
N GLY A 146 2.54 9.82 15.28
CA GLY A 146 3.36 10.79 16.02
C GLY A 146 4.86 10.51 15.99
N GLU A 147 5.53 10.69 17.13
CA GLU A 147 6.99 10.50 17.26
C GLU A 147 7.42 9.05 17.02
N GLU A 148 6.63 8.08 17.48
CA GLU A 148 6.91 6.66 17.25
C GLU A 148 6.86 6.35 15.75
N HIS A 149 5.80 6.79 15.06
CA HIS A 149 5.71 6.68 13.61
C HIS A 149 6.90 7.34 12.93
N PHE A 150 7.24 8.58 13.29
CA PHE A 150 8.36 9.28 12.69
C PHE A 150 9.67 8.50 12.84
N ARG A 151 9.99 8.00 14.05
CA ARG A 151 11.20 7.22 14.30
C ARG A 151 11.24 5.94 13.46
N LEU A 152 10.18 5.13 13.51
CA LEU A 152 10.11 3.86 12.77
C LEU A 152 10.10 4.10 11.26
N ARG A 153 9.41 5.14 10.81
CA ARG A 153 9.30 5.50 9.40
C ARG A 153 10.59 6.03 8.82
N SER A 154 11.35 6.84 9.56
CA SER A 154 12.66 7.34 9.11
C SER A 154 13.62 6.18 8.87
N ALA A 155 13.65 5.17 9.75
CA ALA A 155 14.46 3.97 9.52
C ALA A 155 14.13 3.26 8.20
N ILE A 156 12.84 3.18 7.84
CA ILE A 156 12.39 2.60 6.57
C ILE A 156 12.78 3.49 5.38
N SER A 157 12.47 4.79 5.45
CA SER A 157 12.72 5.72 4.34
C SER A 157 14.22 5.80 4.04
N ASP A 158 15.06 6.00 5.06
CA ASP A 158 16.52 6.09 4.91
C ASP A 158 17.12 4.79 4.37
N THR A 159 16.53 3.64 4.72
CA THR A 159 16.94 2.34 4.17
C THR A 159 16.57 2.20 2.69
N LEU A 160 15.39 2.66 2.29
CA LEU A 160 14.95 2.62 0.89
C LEU A 160 15.71 3.61 0.02
N ASP A 161 16.05 4.78 0.55
CA ASP A 161 16.84 5.82 -0.15
C ASP A 161 18.27 5.37 -0.47
N ARG A 162 18.77 4.36 0.25
CA ARG A 162 20.08 3.75 -0.02
C ARG A 162 20.09 2.80 -1.22
N LEU A 163 18.93 2.39 -1.73
CA LEU A 163 18.84 1.44 -2.84
C LEU A 163 19.43 2.02 -4.12
N ASP A 164 20.40 1.30 -4.70
CA ASP A 164 20.84 1.56 -6.07
C ASP A 164 19.76 1.06 -7.05
N ILE A 165 19.05 2.01 -7.67
CA ILE A 165 18.01 1.75 -8.67
C ILE A 165 18.53 0.97 -9.88
N HIS A 166 19.80 1.15 -10.28
CA HIS A 166 20.39 0.38 -11.37
C HIS A 166 20.67 -1.05 -10.95
N ALA A 167 21.13 -1.29 -9.71
CA ALA A 167 21.24 -2.63 -9.16
C ALA A 167 19.86 -3.30 -9.04
N LEU A 168 18.85 -2.56 -8.57
CA LEU A 168 17.48 -3.03 -8.49
C LEU A 168 16.95 -3.49 -9.85
N ARG A 169 17.12 -2.68 -10.90
CA ARG A 169 16.76 -3.08 -12.27
C ARG A 169 17.44 -4.39 -12.67
N ARG A 170 18.75 -4.54 -12.44
CA ARG A 170 19.48 -5.79 -12.74
C ARG A 170 18.94 -6.99 -11.94
N TYR A 171 18.56 -6.81 -10.68
CA TYR A 171 17.94 -7.88 -9.88
C TYR A 171 16.61 -8.34 -10.48
N VAL A 172 15.79 -7.40 -10.90
CA VAL A 172 14.49 -7.67 -11.52
C VAL A 172 14.69 -8.37 -12.87
N GLU A 173 15.61 -7.90 -13.71
CA GLU A 173 15.91 -8.51 -15.02
C GLU A 173 16.34 -9.97 -14.89
N ARG A 174 17.28 -10.28 -13.99
CA ARG A 174 17.73 -11.66 -13.76
C ARG A 174 16.61 -12.55 -13.23
N SER A 175 15.83 -12.04 -12.28
CA SER A 175 14.70 -12.78 -11.70
C SER A 175 13.63 -13.05 -12.75
N ALA A 176 13.34 -12.07 -13.60
CA ALA A 176 12.42 -12.21 -14.72
C ALA A 176 12.90 -13.25 -15.74
N ASP A 177 14.17 -13.15 -16.17
CA ASP A 177 14.75 -14.08 -17.13
C ASP A 177 14.72 -15.53 -16.61
N PHE A 178 15.07 -15.73 -15.34
CA PHE A 178 14.99 -17.03 -14.68
C PHE A 178 13.56 -17.58 -14.68
N LEU A 179 12.58 -16.80 -14.21
CA LEU A 179 11.20 -17.24 -14.15
C LEU A 179 10.61 -17.55 -15.54
N ILE A 180 10.92 -16.73 -16.55
CA ILE A 180 10.47 -16.95 -17.94
C ILE A 180 11.08 -18.23 -18.51
N ASP A 181 12.34 -18.54 -18.21
CA ASP A 181 12.98 -19.76 -18.70
C ASP A 181 12.39 -21.05 -18.10
N LEU A 182 11.74 -20.97 -16.93
CA LEU A 182 11.04 -22.11 -16.33
C LEU A 182 9.78 -22.52 -17.12
N PHE A 183 9.00 -21.56 -17.63
CA PHE A 183 7.73 -21.84 -18.31
C PHE A 183 7.78 -21.66 -19.84
N GLY A 184 8.75 -20.92 -20.34
CA GLY A 184 8.94 -20.59 -21.76
C GLY A 184 8.88 -21.80 -22.71
N PRO A 185 9.51 -22.95 -22.39
CA PRO A 185 9.47 -24.13 -23.25
C PRO A 185 8.08 -24.76 -23.43
N ARG A 186 7.15 -24.49 -22.52
CA ARG A 186 5.77 -25.01 -22.58
C ARG A 186 4.91 -24.24 -23.58
N GLY A 187 5.21 -22.95 -23.81
CA GLY A 187 4.40 -22.06 -24.67
C GLY A 187 3.11 -21.56 -24.01
N GLU A 188 2.96 -21.82 -22.71
CA GLU A 188 1.82 -21.41 -21.90
C GLU A 188 2.23 -21.25 -20.42
N ALA A 189 1.54 -20.37 -19.71
CA ALA A 189 1.75 -20.11 -18.29
C ALA A 189 0.53 -19.48 -17.62
N ASP A 190 0.41 -19.63 -16.30
CA ASP A 190 -0.36 -18.73 -15.45
C ASP A 190 0.57 -17.64 -14.91
N LEU A 191 0.59 -16.48 -15.57
CA LEU A 191 1.54 -15.41 -15.24
C LEU A 191 1.40 -14.90 -13.81
N LEU A 192 0.21 -15.00 -13.21
CA LEU A 192 0.04 -14.63 -11.80
C LEU A 192 0.92 -15.53 -10.91
N LYS A 193 0.76 -16.85 -11.01
CA LYS A 193 1.39 -17.84 -10.12
C LYS A 193 2.85 -18.11 -10.45
N GLU A 194 3.19 -18.07 -11.73
CA GLU A 194 4.49 -18.49 -12.23
C GLU A 194 5.45 -17.32 -12.44
N TYR A 195 4.94 -16.08 -12.49
CA TYR A 195 5.76 -14.88 -12.75
C TYR A 195 5.52 -13.78 -11.70
N SER A 196 4.35 -13.12 -11.73
CA SER A 196 4.07 -11.91 -10.95
C SER A 196 4.11 -12.12 -9.44
N ALA A 197 3.73 -13.31 -8.94
CA ALA A 197 3.80 -13.63 -7.52
C ALA A 197 5.23 -13.93 -7.03
N ARG A 198 6.05 -14.51 -7.90
CA ARG A 198 7.40 -14.99 -7.53
C ARG A 198 8.45 -13.90 -7.65
N LEU A 199 8.33 -13.04 -8.66
CA LEU A 199 9.32 -12.03 -8.96
C LEU A 199 9.55 -11.05 -7.79
N PRO A 200 8.52 -10.44 -7.17
CA PRO A 200 8.73 -9.57 -6.01
C PRO A 200 9.44 -10.29 -4.87
N LEU A 201 9.09 -11.55 -4.58
CA LEU A 201 9.72 -12.32 -3.51
C LEU A 201 11.22 -12.53 -3.76
N LEU A 202 11.61 -12.90 -4.98
CA LEU A 202 13.03 -13.03 -5.35
C LEU A 202 13.80 -11.71 -5.18
N VAL A 203 13.19 -10.60 -5.59
CA VAL A 203 13.78 -9.26 -5.42
C VAL A 203 13.91 -8.90 -3.95
N PHE A 204 12.87 -9.12 -3.13
CA PHE A 204 12.91 -8.79 -1.71
C PHE A 204 13.90 -9.65 -0.93
N ASN A 205 14.02 -10.95 -1.24
CA ASN A 205 15.04 -11.81 -0.64
C ASN A 205 16.43 -11.22 -0.86
N GLN A 206 16.69 -10.72 -2.07
CA GLN A 206 17.94 -10.04 -2.39
C GLN A 206 18.13 -8.72 -1.64
N LEU A 207 17.08 -7.89 -1.57
CA LEU A 207 17.13 -6.59 -0.89
C LEU A 207 17.36 -6.74 0.63
N PHE A 208 16.81 -7.77 1.25
CA PHE A 208 17.05 -8.08 2.67
C PHE A 208 18.34 -8.85 2.93
N GLY A 209 19.09 -9.22 1.87
CA GLY A 209 20.29 -10.02 1.97
C GLY A 209 20.02 -11.43 2.49
N CYS A 210 18.82 -11.95 2.28
CA CYS A 210 18.41 -13.27 2.72
C CYS A 210 19.15 -14.35 1.90
N PRO A 211 19.90 -15.26 2.56
CA PRO A 211 20.60 -16.32 1.85
C PRO A 211 19.60 -17.38 1.31
N PRO A 212 19.98 -18.16 0.28
CA PRO A 212 19.10 -19.13 -0.36
C PRO A 212 18.45 -20.13 0.62
N GLU A 213 19.14 -20.51 1.69
CA GLU A 213 18.66 -21.47 2.69
C GLU A 213 17.47 -20.94 3.50
N LEU A 214 17.39 -19.61 3.68
CA LEU A 214 16.29 -18.93 4.38
C LEU A 214 15.20 -18.45 3.41
N SER A 215 15.56 -18.19 2.15
CA SER A 215 14.67 -17.73 1.07
C SER A 215 13.42 -18.61 0.93
N ASP A 216 13.59 -19.93 0.85
CA ASP A 216 12.47 -20.86 0.66
C ASP A 216 11.53 -20.91 1.87
N LYS A 217 12.05 -20.71 3.08
CA LYS A 217 11.23 -20.64 4.31
C LYS A 217 10.44 -19.34 4.32
N LEU A 218 11.10 -18.20 4.04
CA LEU A 218 10.43 -16.89 3.98
C LEU A 218 9.32 -16.87 2.93
N VAL A 219 9.62 -17.31 1.70
CA VAL A 219 8.65 -17.36 0.59
C VAL A 219 7.40 -18.15 0.99
N ARG A 220 7.58 -19.33 1.59
CA ARG A 220 6.47 -20.18 2.03
C ARG A 220 5.66 -19.54 3.16
N SER A 221 6.33 -19.03 4.19
CA SER A 221 5.65 -18.44 5.35
C SER A 221 4.94 -17.14 5.00
N LEU A 222 5.51 -16.31 4.13
CA LEU A 222 4.88 -15.09 3.63
C LEU A 222 3.66 -15.40 2.76
N SER A 223 3.77 -16.37 1.86
CA SER A 223 2.62 -16.79 1.04
C SER A 223 1.45 -17.26 1.92
N ALA A 224 1.75 -18.01 2.98
CA ALA A 224 0.74 -18.49 3.94
C ALA A 224 0.16 -17.39 4.86
N LEU A 225 0.83 -16.25 5.01
CA LEU A 225 0.28 -15.10 5.75
C LEU A 225 -0.76 -14.32 4.96
N PHE A 226 -0.60 -14.23 3.65
CA PHE A 226 -1.46 -13.44 2.77
C PHE A 226 -2.58 -14.24 2.13
N ASP A 227 -2.45 -15.56 2.09
CA ASP A 227 -3.55 -16.45 1.73
C ASP A 227 -4.33 -16.89 2.98
N ILE A 228 -5.66 -16.90 2.87
CA ILE A 228 -6.59 -17.34 3.93
C ILE A 228 -6.50 -18.88 4.02
N ALA A 229 -5.39 -19.40 4.56
CA ALA A 229 -5.16 -20.83 4.74
C ALA A 229 -5.36 -21.24 6.21
N GLU A 230 -5.87 -22.45 6.42
CA GLU A 230 -6.24 -23.05 7.71
C GLU A 230 -5.08 -23.24 8.71
N ASP A 231 -3.83 -22.92 8.37
CA ASP A 231 -2.64 -23.18 9.21
C ASP A 231 -1.76 -21.92 9.43
N SER A 232 -2.42 -20.78 9.66
CA SER A 232 -1.77 -19.47 9.85
C SER A 232 -0.84 -19.42 11.08
N GLU A 233 -1.06 -20.27 12.09
CA GLU A 233 -0.24 -20.27 13.32
C GLU A 233 1.18 -20.80 13.08
N GLN A 234 1.30 -21.95 12.41
CA GLN A 234 2.61 -22.52 12.10
C GLN A 234 3.39 -21.63 11.12
N ALA A 235 2.70 -21.02 10.16
CA ALA A 235 3.28 -20.07 9.22
C ALA A 235 3.83 -18.82 9.93
N ASN A 236 3.09 -18.28 10.91
CA ASN A 236 3.53 -17.15 11.73
C ASN A 236 4.79 -17.45 12.54
N VAL A 237 4.80 -18.61 13.22
CA VAL A 237 5.96 -19.05 14.00
C VAL A 237 7.18 -19.24 13.10
N LEU A 238 7.01 -19.94 11.97
CA LEU A 238 8.10 -20.18 11.03
C LEU A 238 8.63 -18.88 10.42
N LEU A 239 7.75 -17.92 10.10
CA LEU A 239 8.17 -16.61 9.61
C LEU A 239 9.03 -15.89 10.65
N ALA A 240 8.55 -15.82 11.90
CA ALA A 240 9.28 -15.17 12.97
C ALA A 240 10.65 -15.82 13.17
N GLU A 241 10.71 -17.15 13.34
CA GLU A 241 11.98 -17.88 13.49
C GLU A 241 12.95 -17.59 12.34
N THR A 242 12.46 -17.61 11.10
CA THR A 242 13.29 -17.32 9.91
C THR A 242 13.79 -15.87 9.90
N LEU A 243 12.97 -14.91 10.34
CA LEU A 243 13.38 -13.51 10.45
C LEU A 243 14.39 -13.28 11.58
N PHE A 244 14.31 -14.00 12.70
CA PHE A 244 15.37 -13.97 13.73
C PHE A 244 16.67 -14.54 13.21
N GLU A 245 16.62 -15.68 12.50
CA GLU A 245 17.80 -16.27 11.86
C GLU A 245 18.45 -15.25 10.92
N LEU A 246 17.64 -14.55 10.11
CA LEU A 246 18.12 -13.50 9.21
C LEU A 246 18.74 -12.30 9.97
N VAL A 247 18.06 -11.78 10.99
CA VAL A 247 18.57 -10.64 11.78
C VAL A 247 19.86 -11.02 12.51
N ALA A 248 19.92 -12.20 13.12
CA ALA A 248 21.12 -12.69 13.80
C ALA A 248 22.29 -12.85 12.82
N LEU A 249 22.04 -13.43 11.65
CA LEU A 249 23.04 -13.54 10.58
C LEU A 249 23.56 -12.17 10.16
N LYS A 250 22.69 -11.19 9.93
CA LYS A 250 23.08 -9.85 9.48
C LYS A 250 23.73 -8.99 10.56
N ARG A 251 23.48 -9.27 11.85
CA ARG A 251 24.27 -8.71 12.95
C ARG A 251 25.71 -9.25 12.95
N ALA A 252 25.89 -10.53 12.67
CA ALA A 252 27.22 -11.17 12.64
C ALA A 252 27.99 -10.82 11.36
N GLU A 253 27.30 -10.77 10.22
CA GLU A 253 27.86 -10.55 8.89
C GLU A 253 27.08 -9.44 8.16
N PRO A 254 27.31 -8.16 8.50
CA PRO A 254 26.63 -7.05 7.85
C PRO A 254 26.99 -6.95 6.36
N GLY A 255 25.97 -6.68 5.55
CA GLY A 255 26.08 -6.54 4.10
C GLY A 255 25.48 -5.25 3.56
N PRO A 256 25.59 -5.00 2.25
CA PRO A 256 24.91 -3.91 1.58
C PRO A 256 23.45 -4.29 1.29
N ASP A 257 22.68 -4.52 2.36
CA ASP A 257 21.28 -4.95 2.32
C ASP A 257 20.42 -4.22 3.36
N MET A 258 19.11 -4.19 3.12
CA MET A 258 18.14 -3.45 3.94
C MET A 258 18.14 -3.90 5.41
N THR A 259 18.31 -5.20 5.68
CA THR A 259 18.35 -5.73 7.05
C THR A 259 19.54 -5.15 7.81
N SER A 260 20.73 -5.17 7.20
CA SER A 260 21.96 -4.61 7.79
C SER A 260 21.86 -3.09 7.99
N TRP A 261 21.20 -2.39 7.06
CA TRP A 261 21.02 -0.94 7.15
C TRP A 261 20.03 -0.54 8.25
N LEU A 262 18.94 -1.28 8.41
CA LEU A 262 18.01 -1.11 9.52
C LEU A 262 18.71 -1.38 10.86
N ILE A 263 19.53 -2.44 10.96
CA ILE A 263 20.29 -2.77 12.18
C ILE A 263 21.24 -1.62 12.56
N ALA A 264 21.89 -1.00 11.58
CA ALA A 264 22.83 0.10 11.81
C ALA A 264 22.17 1.49 11.94
N HIS A 265 20.85 1.57 11.83
CA HIS A 265 20.13 2.84 11.80
C HIS A 265 20.10 3.52 13.18
N PRO A 266 20.31 4.84 13.29
CA PRO A 266 20.26 5.59 14.55
C PRO A 266 18.87 5.65 15.22
N ALA A 267 17.86 4.99 14.65
CA ALA A 267 16.54 4.82 15.27
C ALA A 267 16.54 3.75 16.37
N GLU A 268 17.64 2.99 16.49
CA GLU A 268 17.88 1.97 17.52
C GLU A 268 16.69 1.01 17.67
N LEU A 269 16.30 0.39 16.55
CA LEU A 269 15.18 -0.54 16.53
C LEU A 269 15.46 -1.72 17.47
N THR A 270 14.50 -2.03 18.33
CA THR A 270 14.54 -3.25 19.14
C THR A 270 14.44 -4.49 18.23
N ASP A 271 14.79 -5.67 18.74
CA ASP A 271 14.66 -6.92 17.96
C ASP A 271 13.20 -7.16 17.54
N GLU A 272 12.23 -6.80 18.38
CA GLU A 272 10.80 -6.89 18.07
C GLU A 272 10.42 -5.90 16.95
N GLU A 273 10.83 -4.63 17.09
CA GLU A 273 10.58 -3.60 16.08
C GLU A 273 11.22 -3.95 14.73
N MET A 274 12.43 -4.52 14.74
CA MET A 274 13.14 -4.97 13.55
C MET A 274 12.32 -6.01 12.78
N VAL A 275 11.86 -7.05 13.48
CA VAL A 275 11.06 -8.12 12.87
C VAL A 275 9.76 -7.54 12.30
N HIS A 276 9.07 -6.68 13.05
CA HIS A 276 7.84 -6.06 12.57
C HIS A 276 8.05 -5.07 11.41
N GLN A 277 9.21 -4.39 11.33
CA GLN A 277 9.57 -3.57 10.17
C GLN A 277 9.83 -4.44 8.93
N ILE A 278 10.55 -5.56 9.08
CA ILE A 278 10.81 -6.46 7.95
C ILE A 278 9.50 -7.10 7.46
N VAL A 279 8.65 -7.57 8.37
CA VAL A 279 7.33 -8.14 8.01
C VAL A 279 6.50 -7.14 7.22
N VAL A 280 6.39 -5.88 7.67
CA VAL A 280 5.59 -4.88 6.96
C VAL A 280 6.18 -4.51 5.60
N LEU A 281 7.52 -4.41 5.48
CA LEU A 281 8.19 -4.13 4.21
C LEU A 281 7.99 -5.26 3.20
N VAL A 282 8.15 -6.52 3.62
CA VAL A 282 7.92 -7.65 2.71
C VAL A 282 6.44 -7.75 2.34
N GLY A 283 5.54 -7.62 3.31
CA GLY A 283 4.11 -7.71 3.08
C GLY A 283 3.57 -6.63 2.15
N ALA A 284 3.87 -5.37 2.45
CA ALA A 284 3.47 -4.24 1.62
C ALA A 284 4.19 -4.20 0.26
N GLY A 285 5.39 -4.81 0.18
CA GLY A 285 6.21 -4.82 -1.02
C GLY A 285 5.91 -5.94 -2.02
N THR A 286 5.27 -7.03 -1.59
CA THR A 286 5.12 -8.24 -2.43
C THR A 286 3.75 -8.33 -3.09
N GLN A 287 2.69 -8.52 -2.31
CA GLN A 287 1.34 -8.77 -2.85
C GLN A 287 0.77 -7.58 -3.65
N PRO A 288 0.88 -6.32 -3.21
CA PRO A 288 0.46 -5.18 -4.02
C PRO A 288 1.25 -5.08 -5.34
N LEU A 289 2.55 -5.37 -5.30
CA LEU A 289 3.42 -5.30 -6.46
C LEU A 289 3.13 -6.42 -7.47
N GLN A 290 2.86 -7.63 -6.99
CA GLN A 290 2.35 -8.75 -7.80
C GLN A 290 1.09 -8.32 -8.56
N ASN A 291 0.11 -7.73 -7.87
CA ASN A 291 -1.14 -7.31 -8.49
C ASN A 291 -0.92 -6.16 -9.49
N LEU A 292 -0.01 -5.23 -9.21
CA LEU A 292 0.36 -4.17 -10.16
C LEU A 292 0.94 -4.75 -11.46
N ILE A 293 1.88 -5.70 -11.35
CA ILE A 293 2.48 -6.36 -12.51
C ILE A 293 1.41 -7.14 -13.28
N CYS A 294 0.61 -7.95 -12.58
CA CYS A 294 -0.40 -8.82 -13.19
C CYS A 294 -1.51 -8.01 -13.88
N ASN A 295 -2.05 -6.99 -13.22
CA ASN A 295 -3.09 -6.14 -13.78
C ASN A 295 -2.54 -5.24 -14.91
N GLY A 296 -1.27 -4.83 -14.84
CA GLY A 296 -0.57 -4.14 -15.92
C GLY A 296 -0.46 -5.00 -17.18
N LEU A 297 -0.07 -6.27 -17.02
CA LEU A 297 -0.04 -7.25 -18.10
C LEU A 297 -1.44 -7.51 -18.65
N LEU A 298 -2.45 -7.69 -17.81
CA LEU A 298 -3.84 -7.82 -18.27
C LEU A 298 -4.24 -6.62 -19.13
N LEU A 299 -3.99 -5.39 -18.69
CA LEU A 299 -4.34 -4.19 -19.43
C LEU A 299 -3.65 -4.15 -20.80
N LEU A 300 -2.34 -4.42 -20.85
CA LEU A 300 -1.56 -4.44 -22.09
C LEU A 300 -2.02 -5.53 -23.07
N LEU A 301 -2.52 -6.66 -22.57
CA LEU A 301 -2.95 -7.80 -23.39
C LEU A 301 -4.43 -7.78 -23.79
N SER A 302 -5.25 -6.91 -23.19
CA SER A 302 -6.70 -6.88 -23.42
C SER A 302 -7.23 -5.54 -23.93
N ASP A 303 -6.49 -4.45 -23.79
CA ASP A 303 -6.95 -3.12 -24.17
C ASP A 303 -6.22 -2.62 -25.43
N GLU A 304 -6.97 -2.45 -26.51
CA GLU A 304 -6.45 -1.99 -27.81
C GLU A 304 -5.78 -0.60 -27.73
N ARG A 305 -6.10 0.22 -26.71
CA ARG A 305 -5.43 1.52 -26.50
C ARG A 305 -3.95 1.36 -26.16
N PHE A 306 -3.59 0.22 -25.58
CA PHE A 306 -2.24 -0.12 -25.13
C PHE A 306 -1.58 -1.22 -25.97
N ALA A 307 -2.35 -1.95 -26.78
CA ALA A 307 -1.83 -2.80 -27.84
C ALA A 307 -1.26 -1.91 -28.95
N GLY A 308 0.08 -1.80 -29.04
CA GLY A 308 0.75 -0.79 -29.86
C GLY A 308 0.24 -0.71 -31.32
N ASP A 309 -0.33 0.44 -31.69
CA ASP A 309 -0.56 0.79 -33.08
C ASP A 309 0.65 1.57 -33.63
N LEU A 310 1.20 1.13 -34.75
CA LEU A 310 2.27 1.80 -35.48
C LEU A 310 1.89 3.24 -35.92
N ALA A 311 0.60 3.58 -35.95
CA ALA A 311 0.11 4.92 -36.26
C ALA A 311 -0.09 5.85 -35.04
N GLY A 312 -0.06 5.31 -33.80
CA GLY A 312 -0.54 6.01 -32.61
C GLY A 312 0.52 6.63 -31.69
N GLY A 313 1.81 6.36 -31.91
CA GLY A 313 2.87 6.65 -30.95
C GLY A 313 2.88 5.59 -29.85
N THR A 314 4.02 4.95 -29.64
CA THR A 314 4.21 3.87 -28.67
C THR A 314 3.77 4.31 -27.27
N MET A 315 2.61 3.86 -26.78
CA MET A 315 2.25 4.09 -25.38
C MET A 315 3.19 3.29 -24.49
N LEU A 316 3.74 3.93 -23.46
CA LEU A 316 4.80 3.36 -22.64
C LEU A 316 4.19 2.43 -21.58
N ILE A 317 4.92 1.37 -21.20
CA ILE A 317 4.56 0.48 -20.07
C ILE A 317 4.23 1.29 -18.81
N GLY A 318 4.93 2.41 -18.59
CA GLY A 318 4.67 3.32 -17.47
C GLY A 318 3.27 3.95 -17.49
N ASP A 319 2.68 4.18 -18.66
CA ASP A 319 1.31 4.69 -18.81
C ASP A 319 0.28 3.62 -18.46
N ALA A 320 0.51 2.37 -18.88
CA ALA A 320 -0.35 1.24 -18.51
C ALA A 320 -0.34 1.01 -16.99
N LEU A 321 0.83 1.02 -16.36
CA LEU A 321 0.94 0.90 -14.90
C LEU A 321 0.27 2.08 -14.18
N ASN A 322 0.38 3.30 -14.71
CA ASN A 322 -0.29 4.47 -14.16
C ASN A 322 -1.82 4.37 -14.30
N GLU A 323 -2.34 3.88 -15.43
CA GLU A 323 -3.77 3.63 -15.63
C GLU A 323 -4.28 2.59 -14.62
N VAL A 324 -3.53 1.51 -14.37
CA VAL A 324 -3.87 0.52 -13.33
C VAL A 324 -3.92 1.18 -11.95
N LEU A 325 -2.88 1.92 -11.55
CA LEU A 325 -2.86 2.61 -10.26
C LEU A 325 -4.01 3.60 -10.11
N TRP A 326 -4.46 4.21 -11.19
CA TRP A 326 -5.61 5.12 -11.17
C TRP A 326 -6.92 4.36 -11.04
N LYS A 327 -7.18 3.42 -11.96
CA LYS A 327 -8.48 2.79 -12.13
C LYS A 327 -8.72 1.65 -11.16
N ASP A 328 -7.72 0.80 -10.99
CA ASP A 328 -7.78 -0.50 -10.34
C ASP A 328 -6.54 -0.71 -9.46
N PRO A 329 -6.27 0.20 -8.48
CA PRO A 329 -5.06 0.12 -7.66
C PRO A 329 -4.98 -1.24 -6.93
N PRO A 330 -3.77 -1.81 -6.77
CA PRO A 330 -3.58 -3.10 -6.12
C PRO A 330 -4.25 -3.25 -4.75
N LEU A 331 -4.26 -2.14 -3.98
CA LEU A 331 -5.05 -1.96 -2.78
C LEU A 331 -6.23 -1.04 -3.12
N ALA A 332 -7.43 -1.61 -3.20
CA ALA A 332 -8.64 -0.92 -3.65
C ALA A 332 -9.31 -0.14 -2.51
N ASN A 333 -9.53 -0.80 -1.36
CA ASN A 333 -10.04 -0.17 -0.15
C ASN A 333 -9.05 -0.45 0.96
N PHE A 334 -8.31 0.56 1.41
CA PHE A 334 -7.31 0.38 2.45
C PHE A 334 -7.14 1.69 3.24
N CYS A 335 -5.97 1.93 3.81
CA CYS A 335 -5.70 3.10 4.64
C CYS A 335 -6.75 3.23 5.76
N ILE A 336 -6.88 2.19 6.58
CA ILE A 336 -7.77 2.22 7.75
C ILE A 336 -7.27 3.29 8.72
N HIS A 337 -8.19 4.11 9.22
CA HIS A 337 -7.97 5.09 10.27
C HIS A 337 -9.07 4.99 11.33
N TYR A 338 -8.77 5.46 12.53
CA TYR A 338 -9.65 5.46 13.68
C TYR A 338 -9.75 6.90 14.21
N PRO A 339 -10.95 7.53 14.21
CA PRO A 339 -11.12 8.86 14.77
C PRO A 339 -10.76 8.86 16.26
N ARG A 340 -9.93 9.82 16.71
CA ARG A 340 -9.51 9.91 18.12
C ARG A 340 -10.62 10.40 19.05
N HIS A 341 -11.59 11.10 18.48
CA HIS A 341 -12.81 11.58 19.11
C HIS A 341 -13.95 11.56 18.08
N ASP A 342 -15.18 11.69 18.54
CA ASP A 342 -16.31 11.92 17.65
C ASP A 342 -16.01 13.14 16.77
N THR A 343 -16.14 12.99 15.47
CA THR A 343 -15.86 14.05 14.50
C THR A 343 -16.91 14.07 13.40
N THR A 344 -16.93 15.14 12.61
CA THR A 344 -17.79 15.27 11.43
C THR A 344 -16.93 15.67 10.24
N VAL A 345 -17.03 14.91 9.15
CA VAL A 345 -16.34 15.17 7.89
C VAL A 345 -17.38 15.19 6.78
N ASP A 346 -17.41 16.26 5.99
CA ASP A 346 -18.38 16.44 4.90
C ASP A 346 -19.84 16.21 5.31
N GLY A 347 -20.19 16.61 6.54
CA GLY A 347 -21.53 16.42 7.10
C GLY A 347 -21.83 15.00 7.61
N HIS A 348 -20.90 14.06 7.49
CA HIS A 348 -21.01 12.71 8.04
C HIS A 348 -20.38 12.62 9.43
N ARG A 349 -21.13 12.14 10.42
CA ARG A 349 -20.61 11.88 11.76
C ARG A 349 -19.77 10.59 11.76
N LEU A 350 -18.54 10.68 12.23
CA LEU A 350 -17.60 9.57 12.40
C LEU A 350 -17.36 9.38 13.91
N PRO A 351 -17.90 8.31 14.52
CA PRO A 351 -17.71 8.06 15.95
C PRO A 351 -16.25 7.74 16.29
N LYS A 352 -15.86 8.08 17.52
CA LYS A 352 -14.54 7.75 18.06
C LYS A 352 -14.25 6.25 17.94
N GLY A 353 -13.08 5.91 17.39
CA GLY A 353 -12.57 4.53 17.34
C GLY A 353 -13.27 3.61 16.34
N GLU A 354 -14.30 4.08 15.63
CA GLU A 354 -14.90 3.31 14.55
C GLU A 354 -14.03 3.35 13.29
N PRO A 355 -13.86 2.22 12.59
CA PRO A 355 -13.00 2.15 11.42
C PRO A 355 -13.52 3.00 10.25
N VAL A 356 -12.67 3.91 9.80
CA VAL A 356 -12.83 4.70 8.58
C VAL A 356 -11.86 4.15 7.53
N VAL A 357 -12.39 3.68 6.41
CA VAL A 357 -11.61 3.05 5.34
C VAL A 357 -11.60 3.97 4.13
N ILE A 358 -10.40 4.24 3.59
CA ILE A 358 -10.29 5.01 2.36
C ILE A 358 -10.36 4.06 1.16
N SER A 359 -11.40 4.22 0.34
CA SER A 359 -11.43 3.56 -0.96
C SER A 359 -10.54 4.30 -1.94
N LEU A 360 -9.29 3.86 -2.08
CA LEU A 360 -8.35 4.41 -3.07
C LEU A 360 -8.91 4.26 -4.48
N ALA A 361 -9.55 3.12 -4.78
CA ALA A 361 -10.18 2.87 -6.06
C ALA A 361 -11.39 3.80 -6.30
N ALA A 362 -12.29 3.97 -5.32
CA ALA A 362 -13.44 4.85 -5.52
C ALA A 362 -13.02 6.33 -5.59
N ALA A 363 -12.09 6.76 -4.74
CA ALA A 363 -11.57 8.12 -4.70
C ALA A 363 -10.86 8.50 -6.01
N ASN A 364 -9.99 7.65 -6.54
CA ASN A 364 -9.35 7.92 -7.84
C ASN A 364 -10.36 7.96 -9.00
N ASN A 365 -11.46 7.21 -8.86
CA ASN A 365 -12.57 7.18 -9.81
C ASN A 365 -13.73 8.12 -9.48
N ASP A 366 -13.48 9.11 -8.64
CA ASP A 366 -14.42 10.19 -8.38
C ASP A 366 -14.80 10.88 -9.72
N PRO A 367 -16.09 10.87 -10.11
CA PRO A 367 -16.55 11.51 -11.33
C PRO A 367 -16.15 12.98 -11.46
N TYR A 368 -15.99 13.69 -10.34
CA TYR A 368 -15.58 15.09 -10.30
C TYR A 368 -14.11 15.30 -10.70
N LEU A 369 -13.30 14.23 -10.74
CA LEU A 369 -11.88 14.26 -11.13
C LEU A 369 -11.60 13.67 -12.52
N LEU A 370 -12.62 13.32 -13.29
CA LEU A 370 -12.43 12.67 -14.59
C LEU A 370 -11.84 13.58 -15.67
N ALA A 371 -11.75 14.89 -15.41
CA ALA A 371 -11.04 15.81 -16.29
C ALA A 371 -9.51 15.66 -16.12
N ASN A 372 -8.79 15.39 -17.22
CA ASN A 372 -7.32 15.37 -17.33
C ASN A 372 -6.56 14.26 -16.56
N ARG A 373 -6.88 12.99 -16.87
CA ARG A 373 -6.15 11.80 -16.36
C ARG A 373 -4.85 11.45 -17.09
N ARG A 374 -4.76 11.74 -18.40
CA ARG A 374 -3.57 11.36 -19.21
C ARG A 374 -2.33 12.13 -18.75
N GLY A 375 -1.25 11.42 -18.47
CA GLY A 375 0.00 11.99 -17.96
C GLY A 375 -0.06 12.50 -16.51
N ASN A 376 -1.24 12.51 -15.89
CA ASN A 376 -1.43 12.88 -14.51
C ASN A 376 -1.05 11.69 -13.60
N ARG A 377 -0.39 11.98 -12.47
CA ARG A 377 0.03 11.00 -11.47
C ARG A 377 -0.50 11.33 -10.07
N ALA A 378 -1.48 12.24 -9.97
CA ALA A 378 -2.14 12.66 -8.73
C ALA A 378 -3.24 11.66 -8.31
N HIS A 379 -2.93 10.36 -8.33
CA HIS A 379 -3.81 9.33 -7.81
C HIS A 379 -3.39 8.94 -6.38
N LEU A 380 -4.32 8.41 -5.58
CA LEU A 380 -4.09 8.00 -4.19
C LEU A 380 -3.59 6.55 -4.03
N ALA A 381 -3.24 5.84 -5.10
CA ALA A 381 -2.72 4.46 -4.97
C ALA A 381 -1.49 4.31 -4.06
N TRP A 382 -0.77 5.41 -3.79
CA TRP A 382 0.36 5.47 -2.87
C TRP A 382 0.00 6.11 -1.52
N SER A 383 -1.29 6.27 -1.20
CA SER A 383 -1.81 7.07 -0.08
C SER A 383 -1.39 8.55 -0.18
N ALA A 384 -1.62 9.30 0.90
CA ALA A 384 -1.19 10.69 1.08
C ALA A 384 -0.84 10.95 2.57
N GLY A 385 -0.24 12.12 2.84
CA GLY A 385 0.11 12.54 4.21
C GLY A 385 1.29 11.76 4.80
N PRO A 386 1.42 11.70 6.15
CA PRO A 386 2.54 11.03 6.82
C PRO A 386 2.71 9.55 6.43
N HIS A 387 1.63 8.88 6.08
CA HIS A 387 1.63 7.47 5.66
C HIS A 387 1.62 7.29 4.13
N THR A 388 2.06 8.29 3.37
CA THR A 388 2.36 8.10 1.93
C THR A 388 3.37 6.95 1.77
N CYS A 389 3.23 6.11 0.75
CA CYS A 389 4.11 4.96 0.54
C CYS A 389 5.57 5.41 0.33
N PRO A 390 6.55 4.88 1.09
CA PRO A 390 7.96 5.20 0.89
C PRO A 390 8.55 4.45 -0.31
N GLY A 391 8.02 3.27 -0.62
CA GLY A 391 8.54 2.38 -1.66
C GLY A 391 8.04 2.69 -3.07
N LYS A 392 7.51 3.89 -3.33
CA LYS A 392 6.91 4.25 -4.63
C LYS A 392 7.87 4.04 -5.79
N ASP A 393 9.06 4.62 -5.69
CA ASP A 393 10.06 4.58 -6.77
C ASP A 393 10.61 3.17 -7.03
N PRO A 394 11.08 2.41 -6.02
CA PRO A 394 11.53 1.04 -6.25
C PRO A 394 10.39 0.14 -6.77
N ALA A 395 9.15 0.30 -6.28
CA ALA A 395 8.01 -0.46 -6.79
C ALA A 395 7.72 -0.17 -8.27
N GLN A 396 7.79 1.10 -8.70
CA GLN A 396 7.63 1.47 -10.10
C GLN A 396 8.71 0.87 -11.00
N VAL A 397 9.96 0.84 -10.54
CA VAL A 397 11.08 0.21 -11.26
C VAL A 397 10.85 -1.29 -11.40
N ILE A 398 10.51 -1.98 -10.30
CA ILE A 398 10.28 -3.43 -10.32
C ILE A 398 9.13 -3.77 -11.26
N ALA A 399 7.99 -3.07 -11.15
CA ALA A 399 6.83 -3.35 -12.00
C ALA A 399 7.11 -3.09 -13.48
N SER A 400 7.75 -1.97 -13.81
CA SER A 400 8.04 -1.61 -15.19
C SER A 400 9.00 -2.59 -15.84
N VAL A 401 10.09 -2.93 -15.16
CA VAL A 401 11.11 -3.86 -15.67
C VAL A 401 10.55 -5.28 -15.80
N ALA A 402 9.71 -5.71 -14.85
CA ALA A 402 9.04 -7.01 -14.96
C ALA A 402 8.17 -7.11 -16.22
N VAL A 403 7.32 -6.10 -16.46
CA VAL A 403 6.46 -6.06 -17.64
C VAL A 403 7.29 -5.96 -18.93
N GLU A 404 8.30 -5.08 -18.97
CA GLU A 404 9.22 -4.90 -20.10
C GLU A 404 9.89 -6.23 -20.48
N LYS A 405 10.48 -6.90 -19.48
CA LYS A 405 11.18 -8.17 -19.69
C LYS A 405 10.28 -9.30 -20.16
N LEU A 406 9.03 -9.37 -19.68
CA LEU A 406 8.10 -10.38 -20.14
C LEU A 406 7.75 -10.18 -21.62
N LEU A 407 7.39 -8.94 -22.01
CA LEU A 407 6.99 -8.62 -23.38
C LEU A 407 8.16 -8.75 -24.37
N ASP A 408 9.37 -8.33 -23.97
CA ASP A 408 10.57 -8.47 -24.80
C ASP A 408 10.95 -9.94 -25.06
N ARG A 409 10.80 -10.79 -24.03
CA ARG A 409 11.16 -12.21 -24.12
C ARG A 409 10.07 -13.04 -24.81
N LEU A 410 8.82 -12.58 -24.79
CA LEU A 410 7.63 -13.28 -25.30
C LEU A 410 6.79 -12.34 -26.19
N PRO A 411 7.28 -11.94 -27.38
CA PRO A 411 6.67 -10.87 -28.18
C PRO A 411 5.26 -11.15 -28.71
N ASP A 412 4.85 -12.42 -28.83
CA ASP A 412 3.52 -12.84 -29.28
C ASP A 412 2.73 -13.49 -28.14
N VAL A 413 2.85 -12.96 -26.92
CA VAL A 413 2.05 -13.42 -25.78
C VAL A 413 0.61 -12.92 -25.88
N GLU A 414 -0.34 -13.81 -25.68
CA GLU A 414 -1.78 -13.53 -25.71
C GLU A 414 -2.52 -14.19 -24.54
N LEU A 415 -3.67 -13.67 -24.15
CA LEU A 415 -4.52 -14.32 -23.16
C LEU A 415 -5.00 -15.68 -23.67
N ALA A 416 -4.87 -16.72 -22.85
CA ALA A 416 -5.33 -18.07 -23.21
C ALA A 416 -6.87 -18.21 -23.16
N VAL A 417 -7.54 -17.23 -22.54
CA VAL A 417 -8.99 -17.11 -22.42
C VAL A 417 -9.41 -15.65 -22.68
N PRO A 418 -10.64 -15.38 -23.15
CA PRO A 418 -11.17 -14.01 -23.20
C PRO A 418 -11.07 -13.31 -21.85
N ALA A 419 -10.76 -12.01 -21.85
CA ALA A 419 -10.56 -11.23 -20.63
C ALA A 419 -11.79 -11.25 -19.70
N GLU A 420 -12.99 -11.34 -20.26
CA GLU A 420 -14.25 -11.40 -19.51
C GLU A 420 -14.45 -12.72 -18.75
N ARG A 421 -13.65 -13.75 -19.06
CA ARG A 421 -13.65 -15.04 -18.34
C ARG A 421 -12.62 -15.10 -17.21
N LEU A 422 -11.81 -14.05 -17.04
CA LEU A 422 -10.88 -13.98 -15.93
C LEU A 422 -11.64 -13.71 -14.63
N GLU A 423 -11.28 -14.46 -13.60
CA GLU A 423 -11.90 -14.34 -12.29
C GLU A 423 -11.08 -13.43 -11.39
N TRP A 424 -11.78 -12.56 -10.66
CA TRP A 424 -11.21 -11.70 -9.64
C TRP A 424 -11.41 -12.34 -8.27
N ARG A 425 -10.37 -12.32 -7.44
CA ARG A 425 -10.44 -12.82 -6.07
C ARG A 425 -11.40 -11.96 -5.25
N PRO A 426 -12.37 -12.56 -4.54
CA PRO A 426 -13.16 -11.85 -3.56
C PRO A 426 -12.30 -11.32 -2.42
N GLY A 427 -12.63 -10.12 -1.93
CA GLY A 427 -11.97 -9.54 -0.77
C GLY A 427 -12.10 -8.02 -0.74
N PRO A 428 -12.16 -7.41 0.45
CA PRO A 428 -12.41 -5.99 0.59
C PRO A 428 -11.20 -5.12 0.24
N PHE A 429 -9.99 -5.65 0.35
CA PHE A 429 -8.78 -4.82 0.33
C PHE A 429 -8.12 -4.69 -1.04
N HIS A 430 -8.18 -5.73 -1.86
CA HIS A 430 -7.31 -5.85 -3.03
C HIS A 430 -8.07 -5.85 -4.35
N ARG A 431 -7.36 -5.52 -5.43
CA ARG A 431 -7.79 -5.77 -6.81
C ARG A 431 -6.88 -6.81 -7.43
N ALA A 432 -7.25 -8.09 -7.30
CA ALA A 432 -6.38 -9.21 -7.65
C ALA A 432 -7.09 -10.25 -8.52
N LEU A 433 -6.43 -10.68 -9.60
CA LEU A 433 -6.85 -11.83 -10.39
C LEU A 433 -6.66 -13.15 -9.63
N ALA A 434 -7.46 -14.16 -9.95
CA ALA A 434 -7.27 -15.53 -9.48
C ALA A 434 -6.23 -16.30 -10.33
N ALA A 435 -6.11 -15.94 -11.62
CA ALA A 435 -5.13 -16.46 -12.56
C ALA A 435 -5.00 -15.48 -13.76
N LEU A 436 -3.85 -15.51 -14.43
CA LEU A 436 -3.66 -14.84 -15.73
C LEU A 436 -3.07 -15.84 -16.73
N PRO A 437 -3.91 -16.73 -17.29
CA PRO A 437 -3.45 -17.76 -18.22
C PRO A 437 -3.13 -17.13 -19.58
N VAL A 438 -1.96 -17.43 -20.12
CA VAL A 438 -1.46 -16.92 -21.40
C VAL A 438 -0.90 -18.04 -22.28
N ARG A 439 -0.81 -17.76 -23.58
CA ARG A 439 -0.11 -18.58 -24.58
C ARG A 439 0.89 -17.71 -25.34
N PHE A 440 1.96 -18.32 -25.81
CA PHE A 440 3.03 -17.67 -26.57
C PHE A 440 3.84 -18.72 -27.36
N PRO A 441 4.59 -18.32 -28.40
CA PRO A 441 5.52 -19.21 -29.08
C PRO A 441 6.55 -19.80 -28.11
N ARG A 442 6.76 -21.12 -28.19
CA ARG A 442 7.71 -21.82 -27.31
C ARG A 442 9.11 -21.26 -27.44
N THR A 443 9.77 -21.02 -26.31
CA THR A 443 11.19 -20.68 -26.27
C THR A 443 12.05 -21.96 -26.17
N ALA A 444 13.35 -21.83 -26.43
CA ALA A 444 14.28 -22.94 -26.27
C ALA A 444 14.41 -23.34 -24.78
N ALA A 445 14.38 -24.63 -24.50
CA ALA A 445 14.62 -25.15 -23.16
C ALA A 445 16.11 -24.98 -22.76
N LYS A 446 16.32 -24.56 -21.51
CA LYS A 446 17.65 -24.57 -20.87
C LYS A 446 17.89 -25.91 -20.16
N SER A 447 19.15 -26.28 -19.98
CA SER A 447 19.52 -27.45 -19.17
C SER A 447 19.22 -27.19 -17.69
N ASP A 448 19.02 -28.27 -16.92
CA ASP A 448 18.82 -28.17 -15.46
C ASP A 448 19.99 -27.47 -14.76
N GLU A 449 21.21 -27.71 -15.23
CA GLU A 449 22.43 -27.04 -14.73
C GLU A 449 22.39 -25.53 -14.98
N ALA A 450 22.00 -25.10 -16.19
CA ALA A 450 21.86 -23.68 -16.50
C ALA A 450 20.73 -23.02 -15.69
N LEU A 451 19.62 -23.72 -15.45
CA LEU A 451 18.54 -23.23 -14.59
C LEU A 451 18.97 -23.12 -13.13
N ALA A 452 19.77 -24.07 -12.63
CA ALA A 452 20.32 -24.01 -11.28
C ALA A 452 21.31 -22.85 -11.11
N GLU A 453 22.19 -22.63 -12.10
CA GLU A 453 23.09 -21.46 -12.13
C GLU A 453 22.32 -20.14 -12.16
N MET A 454 21.23 -20.08 -12.95
CA MET A 454 20.36 -18.91 -12.99
C MET A 454 19.61 -18.69 -11.68
N ALA A 455 19.12 -19.74 -11.04
CA ALA A 455 18.46 -19.65 -9.72
C ALA A 455 19.43 -19.12 -8.66
N ALA A 456 20.66 -19.64 -8.65
CA ALA A 456 21.73 -19.15 -7.79
C ALA A 456 22.07 -17.69 -8.10
N ALA A 457 22.20 -17.31 -9.38
CA ALA A 457 22.47 -15.94 -9.79
C ALA A 457 21.33 -14.97 -9.46
N ALA A 458 20.06 -15.38 -9.63
CA ALA A 458 18.89 -14.59 -9.26
C ALA A 458 18.83 -14.36 -7.74
N SER A 459 19.37 -15.29 -6.96
CA SER A 459 19.45 -15.22 -5.50
C SER A 459 20.77 -14.63 -4.97
N ALA A 460 21.74 -14.33 -5.85
CA ALA A 460 23.07 -13.86 -5.46
C ALA A 460 23.19 -12.33 -5.46
N THR A 461 23.74 -11.80 -4.37
CA THR A 461 23.97 -10.37 -4.15
C THR A 461 24.89 -9.75 -5.20
N ILE A 462 24.43 -8.67 -5.85
CA ILE A 462 25.26 -7.85 -6.73
C ILE A 462 26.03 -6.86 -5.85
N ALA A 463 27.35 -6.90 -5.95
CA ALA A 463 28.21 -5.86 -5.38
C ALA A 463 27.87 -4.50 -6.03
N GLY A 464 27.46 -3.52 -5.23
CA GLY A 464 27.16 -2.16 -5.73
C GLY A 464 25.97 -1.44 -5.11
N ALA A 465 25.29 -1.99 -4.10
CA ALA A 465 24.09 -1.38 -3.50
C ALA A 465 24.34 -0.13 -2.62
N VAL A 466 25.34 0.69 -2.96
CA VAL A 466 25.58 1.98 -2.30
C VAL A 466 25.35 3.08 -3.34
N GLY A 467 24.19 3.72 -3.28
CA GLY A 467 24.02 5.04 -3.88
C GLY A 467 25.04 6.00 -3.26
N THR A 468 25.77 6.75 -4.09
CA THR A 468 26.67 7.81 -3.62
C THR A 468 25.87 8.83 -2.80
N ALA A 469 26.28 9.04 -1.54
CA ALA A 469 25.61 9.94 -0.60
C ALA A 469 25.42 11.37 -1.14
N PRO A 470 24.32 12.08 -0.80
CA PRO A 470 24.23 13.51 -1.06
C PRO A 470 25.25 14.25 -0.21
N LYS A 471 26.01 15.13 -0.85
CA LYS A 471 26.99 16.01 -0.22
C LYS A 471 26.26 16.93 0.75
N ALA A 472 26.56 16.83 2.05
CA ALA A 472 26.06 17.74 3.07
C ALA A 472 26.34 19.20 2.65
N ALA A 473 25.28 20.00 2.56
CA ALA A 473 25.40 21.46 2.45
C ALA A 473 25.83 21.98 3.83
N GLY A 474 27.13 22.23 3.98
CA GLY A 474 27.66 23.07 5.05
C GLY A 474 27.42 24.53 4.72
N GLU A 475 26.79 25.23 5.66
CA GLU A 475 26.79 26.68 5.75
C GLU A 475 28.22 27.19 5.85
N ASP A 476 28.57 28.18 5.02
CA ASP A 476 29.49 29.24 5.42
C ASP A 476 29.26 30.46 4.53
N ALA A 477 28.78 31.53 5.16
CA ALA A 477 28.71 32.87 4.61
C ALA A 477 29.99 33.63 5.02
N ALA A 478 30.76 34.15 4.04
CA ALA A 478 31.32 35.51 4.05
C ALA A 478 32.29 35.77 2.87
N ALA A 479 31.98 36.84 2.13
CA ALA A 479 32.85 37.85 1.53
C ALA A 479 34.11 37.45 0.73
N HIS A 480 34.09 37.76 -0.58
CA HIS A 480 35.12 38.64 -1.17
C HIS A 480 34.72 39.17 -2.57
N GLU A 481 34.84 40.49 -2.75
CA GLU A 481 34.79 41.24 -4.01
C GLU A 481 35.98 40.89 -4.93
N GLY A 482 35.81 40.94 -6.27
CA GLY A 482 36.94 40.97 -7.20
C GLY A 482 36.71 40.56 -8.67
N ARG A 483 36.06 41.44 -9.43
CA ARG A 483 36.27 41.81 -10.87
C ARG A 483 37.19 40.94 -11.78
N ALA A 484 36.66 40.54 -12.97
CA ALA A 484 37.11 40.92 -14.34
C ALA A 484 37.09 39.80 -15.43
N ASP A 485 36.32 40.08 -16.48
CA ASP A 485 36.56 39.92 -17.94
C ASP A 485 36.56 38.57 -18.72
N ALA A 486 35.64 38.55 -19.70
CA ALA A 486 35.76 38.20 -21.13
C ALA A 486 35.56 36.74 -21.66
N ALA A 487 34.30 36.45 -22.07
CA ALA A 487 33.76 36.03 -23.39
C ALA A 487 34.49 35.05 -24.36
N PRO A 488 33.81 34.44 -25.37
CA PRO A 488 32.39 34.09 -25.56
C PRO A 488 32.12 32.62 -26.01
N SER A 489 30.85 32.19 -25.96
CA SER A 489 30.31 30.99 -26.64
C SER A 489 29.24 31.40 -27.67
N PRO A 490 28.97 30.58 -28.72
CA PRO A 490 28.10 30.97 -29.84
C PRO A 490 26.60 30.70 -29.59
N GLU A 491 25.77 31.47 -30.30
CA GLU A 491 24.30 31.56 -30.24
C GLU A 491 23.53 30.30 -30.68
N PRO A 492 22.26 30.16 -30.25
CA PRO A 492 21.19 29.58 -31.07
C PRO A 492 20.08 30.59 -31.43
N SER A 493 19.48 30.37 -32.60
CA SER A 493 18.40 31.14 -33.24
C SER A 493 16.99 30.92 -32.62
N PRO A 494 15.97 31.75 -32.97
CA PRO A 494 14.96 32.23 -32.02
C PRO A 494 13.59 31.52 -32.10
N GLU A 495 12.85 31.56 -30.98
CA GLU A 495 11.40 31.28 -30.90
C GLU A 495 10.56 32.55 -31.20
N PRO A 496 9.31 32.41 -31.68
CA PRO A 496 8.45 33.53 -32.09
C PRO A 496 7.68 34.17 -30.92
N PRO A 497 7.19 35.43 -31.07
CA PRO A 497 6.69 36.23 -29.96
C PRO A 497 5.23 35.97 -29.60
N LEU A 498 4.95 36.03 -28.29
CA LEU A 498 3.62 36.12 -27.69
C LEU A 498 3.19 37.59 -27.62
N GLU A 499 1.97 37.91 -28.08
CA GLU A 499 1.29 39.18 -27.78
C GLU A 499 0.25 39.02 -26.65
N PRO A 500 -0.01 40.08 -25.85
CA PRO A 500 -0.65 39.98 -24.54
C PRO A 500 -2.08 40.56 -24.50
N SER A 501 -2.88 40.19 -23.48
CA SER A 501 -3.93 41.01 -22.82
C SER A 501 -4.76 40.15 -21.83
N PRO A 502 -5.48 40.72 -20.83
CA PRO A 502 -4.97 41.38 -19.62
C PRO A 502 -5.59 40.79 -18.33
N GLU A 503 -4.94 41.05 -17.18
CA GLU A 503 -5.51 40.80 -15.83
C GLU A 503 -6.76 41.64 -15.55
N PRO A 504 -7.55 41.25 -14.53
CA PRO A 504 -7.55 42.07 -13.32
C PRO A 504 -7.61 41.29 -11.99
N SER A 505 -6.75 41.68 -11.05
CA SER A 505 -7.02 41.64 -9.59
C SER A 505 -7.55 42.99 -9.13
N PRO A 506 -8.25 43.09 -7.99
CA PRO A 506 -7.51 43.40 -6.76
C PRO A 506 -8.02 42.69 -5.49
N GLU A 507 -7.07 42.27 -4.67
CA GLU A 507 -7.23 42.06 -3.22
C GLU A 507 -7.53 43.38 -2.48
N PRO A 508 -8.02 43.28 -1.24
CA PRO A 508 -7.58 44.21 -0.20
C PRO A 508 -7.11 43.49 1.08
N SER A 509 -5.90 43.81 1.53
CA SER A 509 -5.45 43.81 2.95
C SER A 509 -5.68 45.23 3.54
N PRO A 510 -5.66 45.50 4.89
CA PRO A 510 -4.90 44.83 5.95
C PRO A 510 -5.61 44.65 7.33
N GLU A 511 -4.87 44.05 8.29
CA GLU A 511 -5.17 43.67 9.69
C GLU A 511 -5.63 44.81 10.64
N PRO A 512 -6.01 44.51 11.91
CA PRO A 512 -4.98 44.48 12.98
C PRO A 512 -5.18 43.43 14.12
N SER A 513 -4.06 42.96 14.67
CA SER A 513 -3.92 42.32 15.99
C SER A 513 -4.35 43.23 17.15
N PRO A 514 -4.67 42.63 18.31
CA PRO A 514 -4.00 43.11 19.53
C PRO A 514 -3.56 41.98 20.48
N GLU A 515 -2.28 41.98 20.86
CA GLU A 515 -1.84 41.44 22.16
C GLU A 515 -2.31 42.34 23.31
N PRO A 516 -2.45 41.78 24.52
CA PRO A 516 -1.55 42.24 25.59
C PRO A 516 -1.08 41.12 26.55
N SER A 517 0.20 41.19 26.93
CA SER A 517 0.74 40.78 28.25
C SER A 517 1.01 42.07 29.07
N PRO A 518 1.11 42.10 30.44
CA PRO A 518 2.00 41.20 31.23
C PRO A 518 1.65 40.89 32.73
N GLU A 519 2.41 39.91 33.30
CA GLU A 519 3.07 39.87 34.64
C GLU A 519 2.38 39.37 35.97
N PRO A 520 3.15 38.94 37.02
CA PRO A 520 3.05 37.63 37.70
C PRO A 520 2.69 37.67 39.23
N PRO A 521 2.83 36.57 40.00
CA PRO A 521 3.83 36.59 41.10
C PRO A 521 4.52 35.25 41.50
N LEU A 522 5.85 35.34 41.69
CA LEU A 522 6.75 34.93 42.82
C LEU A 522 6.50 33.70 43.74
N GLU A 523 7.35 32.67 43.55
CA GLU A 523 8.24 31.86 44.47
C GLU A 523 7.76 31.14 45.79
N PRO A 524 8.59 30.32 46.50
CA PRO A 524 8.67 28.83 46.46
C PRO A 524 8.52 28.19 47.88
N PRO A 525 8.81 26.88 48.16
CA PRO A 525 10.20 26.47 48.47
C PRO A 525 10.62 24.97 48.27
N LEU A 526 11.95 24.80 48.09
CA LEU A 526 12.88 23.81 48.69
C LEU A 526 12.79 22.28 48.41
N GLU A 527 13.82 21.82 47.68
CA GLU A 527 14.53 20.53 47.66
C GLU A 527 14.84 19.88 49.03
N PRO A 528 15.25 18.57 49.16
CA PRO A 528 16.26 17.91 48.29
C PRO A 528 16.11 16.41 47.94
N SER A 529 16.89 16.02 46.92
CA SER A 529 17.24 14.65 46.47
C SER A 529 17.96 13.80 47.55
N PRO A 530 18.14 12.49 47.32
CA PRO A 530 19.40 12.04 46.69
C PRO A 530 19.28 10.87 45.69
N GLU A 531 20.29 10.80 44.81
CA GLU A 531 20.64 9.75 43.83
C GLU A 531 20.89 8.37 44.46
N PRO A 532 21.00 7.30 43.64
CA PRO A 532 22.34 6.72 43.45
C PRO A 532 22.65 6.13 42.05
N SER A 533 23.94 6.02 41.74
CA SER A 533 24.60 5.15 40.73
C SER A 533 25.89 4.55 41.35
N PRO A 534 26.65 3.61 40.73
CA PRO A 534 26.33 2.19 40.55
C PRO A 534 27.50 1.19 40.89
N GLU A 535 27.26 -0.13 40.71
CA GLU A 535 28.20 -1.28 40.46
C GLU A 535 29.06 -1.91 41.62
N PRO A 536 29.67 -3.13 41.47
CA PRO A 536 29.11 -4.46 41.12
C PRO A 536 29.63 -5.61 42.06
N SER A 537 29.23 -6.86 41.85
CA SER A 537 29.80 -8.10 42.44
C SER A 537 29.46 -9.32 41.56
N PRO A 538 30.06 -10.51 41.74
CA PRO A 538 31.50 -10.85 41.73
C PRO A 538 31.82 -11.98 40.72
N GLU A 539 33.11 -12.24 40.47
CA GLU A 539 33.61 -13.45 39.79
C GLU A 539 33.26 -14.75 40.56
N PRO A 540 33.30 -15.92 39.89
CA PRO A 540 33.86 -17.09 40.55
C PRO A 540 34.95 -17.81 39.73
N SER A 541 36.09 -17.91 40.41
CA SER A 541 37.05 -19.02 40.52
C SER A 541 36.86 -20.28 39.67
N SER A 542 37.98 -20.64 39.04
CA SER A 542 38.34 -21.94 38.46
C SER A 542 38.67 -23.01 39.52
N GLU A 543 38.11 -24.22 39.38
CA GLU A 543 38.75 -25.47 39.82
C GLU A 543 38.58 -26.56 38.76
N ARG A 544 39.64 -27.33 38.52
CA ARG A 544 39.75 -28.42 37.53
C ARG A 544 39.77 -29.78 38.22
N SER A 545 39.19 -30.78 37.52
CA SER A 545 39.65 -32.17 37.27
C SER A 545 38.66 -33.28 37.72
N PRO A 546 38.76 -34.54 37.21
CA PRO A 546 38.79 -34.99 35.81
C PRO A 546 37.90 -36.25 35.54
N GLY A 547 37.68 -36.62 34.27
CA GLY A 547 37.39 -38.02 33.86
C GLY A 547 36.19 -38.24 32.91
N ALA A 548 36.50 -38.74 31.70
CA ALA A 548 35.75 -39.59 30.73
C ALA A 548 34.20 -39.45 30.63
N GLU A 549 33.56 -39.39 29.45
CA GLU A 549 33.64 -40.30 28.30
C GLU A 549 32.85 -39.68 27.12
N LEU A 550 33.25 -39.93 25.87
CA LEU A 550 32.67 -39.35 24.64
C LEU A 550 31.26 -39.88 24.35
N ALA A 551 30.25 -39.01 24.45
CA ALA A 551 28.97 -39.15 23.76
C ALA A 551 28.64 -37.84 23.05
N VAL A 552 28.40 -37.91 21.74
CA VAL A 552 27.90 -36.78 20.94
C VAL A 552 26.45 -36.53 21.35
N VAL A 553 26.26 -35.57 22.24
CA VAL A 553 24.96 -35.00 22.61
C VAL A 553 24.80 -33.74 21.77
N GLU A 554 23.74 -33.67 20.97
CA GLU A 554 23.35 -32.42 20.31
C GLU A 554 23.18 -31.35 21.39
N PRO A 555 23.74 -30.13 21.22
CA PRO A 555 23.69 -29.13 22.27
C PRO A 555 22.24 -28.76 22.56
N GLU A 556 21.80 -29.04 23.78
CA GLU A 556 20.55 -28.52 24.33
C GLU A 556 20.51 -27.00 24.11
N PRO A 557 19.40 -26.45 23.57
CA PRO A 557 19.30 -25.03 23.29
C PRO A 557 19.53 -24.23 24.58
N GLY A 558 20.48 -23.29 24.53
CA GLY A 558 20.83 -22.47 25.69
C GLY A 558 19.62 -21.70 26.25
N PRO A 559 19.70 -21.23 27.51
CA PRO A 559 18.59 -20.55 28.20
C PRO A 559 18.05 -19.32 27.45
N GLU A 560 18.87 -18.68 26.62
CA GLU A 560 18.46 -17.58 25.73
C GLU A 560 17.55 -18.05 24.57
N HIS A 561 17.82 -19.23 24.00
CA HIS A 561 16.99 -19.84 22.96
C HIS A 561 15.64 -20.33 23.51
N GLU A 562 15.62 -20.86 24.75
CA GLU A 562 14.37 -21.18 25.43
C GLU A 562 13.59 -19.95 25.90
N ALA A 563 14.28 -18.87 26.32
CA ALA A 563 13.64 -17.60 26.66
C ALA A 563 13.01 -16.97 25.41
N ARG A 564 13.69 -17.02 24.25
CA ARG A 564 13.16 -16.61 22.95
C ARG A 564 11.97 -17.48 22.52
N ARG A 565 12.04 -18.81 22.65
CA ARG A 565 10.89 -19.70 22.39
C ARG A 565 9.70 -19.47 23.31
N ARG A 566 9.93 -19.17 24.59
CA ARG A 566 8.87 -18.82 25.56
C ARG A 566 8.23 -17.48 25.21
N TRP A 567 9.04 -16.49 24.87
CA TRP A 567 8.58 -15.18 24.42
C TRP A 567 7.77 -15.29 23.11
N TRP A 568 8.17 -16.14 22.17
CA TRP A 568 7.42 -16.42 20.94
C TRP A 568 6.17 -17.26 21.13
N LYS A 569 6.15 -18.23 22.07
CA LYS A 569 4.89 -18.85 22.49
C LYS A 569 3.96 -17.82 23.12
N SER A 570 4.49 -16.83 23.83
CA SER A 570 3.72 -15.69 24.34
C SER A 570 3.30 -14.73 23.23
N LEU A 571 4.10 -14.51 22.17
CA LEU A 571 3.70 -13.69 21.02
C LEU A 571 2.70 -14.43 20.13
N ALA A 572 2.86 -15.73 19.88
CA ALA A 572 1.87 -16.58 19.22
C ALA A 572 0.59 -16.71 20.06
N GLN A 573 0.69 -16.80 21.40
CA GLN A 573 -0.46 -16.68 22.29
C GLN A 573 -1.03 -15.26 22.36
N TRP A 574 -0.25 -14.23 22.08
CA TRP A 574 -0.70 -12.85 21.91
C TRP A 574 -1.41 -12.66 20.57
N TRP A 575 -0.97 -13.34 19.49
CA TRP A 575 -1.75 -13.51 18.27
C TRP A 575 -3.06 -14.28 18.52
N ARG A 576 -3.13 -15.16 19.54
CA ARG A 576 -4.37 -15.85 19.99
C ARG A 576 -5.26 -15.04 20.94
N ARG A 577 -4.70 -14.11 21.71
CA ARG A 577 -5.42 -13.13 22.57
C ARG A 577 -5.53 -11.77 21.88
N GLY A 578 -5.25 -11.74 20.58
CA GLY A 578 -5.28 -10.53 19.77
C GLY A 578 -6.65 -9.92 19.82
#